data_AF-D1C2D0-F1
#
_entry.id   AF-D1C2D0-F1
#
_cell.length_a   1.000
_cell.length_b   1.000
_cell.length_c   1.000
_cell.angle_alpha   90.00
_cell.angle_beta   90.00
_cell.angle_gamma   90.00
#
_symmetry.space_group_name_H-M   'P 1'
#
loop_
_entity.id
_entity.type
_entity.pdbx_description
1 polymer ?
#
loop_
_entity_poly.entity_id
_entity_poly.type
_entity_poly.pdbx_seq_one_letter_code
_entity_poly.pdbx_strand_id
1 'polypeptide(L)' 'MPIGLAAFEGDFKSIRRFAERDHANIVQWHTYDAPGGHYAAYLVPDVMVEDIRGFFRGLR' A
#
# COMPACT_ATOMS: atom_id res chain seq x y z
N MET A 1 -9.35 9.97 -9.45
CA MET A 1 -9.05 8.53 -9.38
C MET A 1 -8.55 8.19 -7.99
N PRO A 2 -9.15 7.24 -7.24
CA PRO A 2 -8.65 6.82 -5.93
C PRO A 2 -7.30 6.12 -6.04
N ILE A 3 -6.40 6.40 -5.10
CA ILE A 3 -5.05 5.81 -5.04
C ILE A 3 -4.86 5.17 -3.67
N GLY A 4 -4.25 3.97 -3.65
CA GLY A 4 -3.84 3.27 -2.45
C GLY A 4 -2.34 2.98 -2.46
N LEU A 5 -1.72 2.99 -1.28
CA LEU A 5 -0.32 2.60 -1.09
C LEU A 5 -0.22 1.54 0.01
N ALA A 6 0.53 0.48 -0.29
CA ALA A 6 0.98 -0.53 0.67
C ALA A 6 2.51 -0.63 0.58
N ALA A 7 3.20 -0.31 1.67
CA ALA A 7 4.65 -0.47 1.79
C ALA A 7 4.97 -1.61 2.77
N PHE A 8 6.02 -2.38 2.47
CA PHE A 8 6.44 -3.55 3.27
C PHE A 8 7.87 -3.37 3.79
N GLU A 9 8.17 -4.02 4.91
CA GLU A 9 9.52 -4.05 5.46
C GLU A 9 10.50 -4.72 4.47
N GLY A 10 11.70 -4.16 4.36
CA GLY A 10 12.72 -4.62 3.40
C GLY A 10 12.57 -4.06 1.99
N ASP A 11 11.67 -3.10 1.75
CA ASP A 11 11.58 -2.33 0.49
C ASP A 11 11.68 -0.81 0.72
N PHE A 12 11.61 -0.05 -0.37
CA PHE A 12 11.56 1.40 -0.36
C PHE A 12 10.36 1.92 0.43
N LYS A 13 10.64 2.77 1.43
CA LYS A 13 9.63 3.47 2.24
C LYS A 13 9.33 4.83 1.63
N SER A 14 8.13 4.98 1.06
CA SER A 14 7.67 6.27 0.53
C SER A 14 7.48 7.30 1.64
N ILE A 15 7.76 8.57 1.34
CA ILE A 15 7.52 9.69 2.25
C ILE A 15 6.14 10.26 1.93
N ARG A 16 5.20 10.07 2.87
CA ARG A 16 3.79 10.46 2.69
C ARG A 16 3.59 11.91 2.24
N ARG A 17 4.37 12.85 2.79
CA ARG A 17 4.32 14.27 2.41
C ARG A 17 4.57 14.52 0.91
N PHE A 18 5.48 13.77 0.29
CA PHE A 18 5.74 13.92 -1.15
C PHE A 18 4.65 13.25 -1.99
N ALA A 19 4.15 12.10 -1.54
CA ALA A 19 3.03 11.44 -2.19
C ALA A 19 1.77 12.33 -2.20
N GLU A 20 1.43 12.94 -1.06
CA GLU A 20 0.28 13.85 -0.93
C GLU A 20 0.44 15.16 -1.72
N ARG A 21 1.68 15.65 -1.92
CA ARG A 21 1.95 16.81 -2.79
C ARG A 21 1.60 16.51 -4.24
N ASP A 22 1.97 15.33 -4.73
CA ASP A 22 1.89 14.97 -6.15
C ASP A 22 0.59 14.25 -6.52
N HIS A 23 -0.14 13.72 -5.53
CA HIS A 23 -1.34 12.92 -5.75
C HIS A 23 -2.50 13.40 -4.86
N ALA A 24 -3.52 14.01 -5.48
CA ALA A 24 -4.62 14.65 -4.77
C ALA A 24 -5.66 13.70 -4.12
N ASN A 25 -5.59 12.39 -4.37
CA ASN A 25 -6.67 11.45 -3.98
C ASN A 25 -6.14 10.10 -3.47
N ILE A 26 -5.16 10.15 -2.56
CA ILE A 26 -4.72 8.98 -1.80
C ILE A 26 -5.76 8.70 -0.70
N VAL A 27 -6.45 7.57 -0.81
CA VAL A 27 -7.54 7.19 0.09
C VAL A 27 -7.17 6.01 1.00
N GLN A 28 -6.06 5.32 0.72
CA GLN A 28 -5.51 4.25 1.54
C GLN A 28 -3.99 4.39 1.64
N TRP A 29 -3.46 4.26 2.86
CA TRP A 29 -2.02 4.29 3.13
C TRP A 29 -1.69 3.32 4.26
N HIS A 30 -1.06 2.20 3.93
CA HIS A 30 -0.62 1.20 4.91
C HIS A 30 0.88 0.94 4.81
N THR A 31 1.50 0.75 5.97
CA THR A 31 2.90 0.32 6.12
C THR A 31 2.90 -0.93 6.98
N TYR A 32 3.45 -2.02 6.44
CA TYR A 32 3.45 -3.33 7.06
C TYR A 32 4.87 -3.70 7.51
N ASP A 33 5.00 -4.18 8.75
CA ASP A 33 6.25 -4.73 9.27
C ASP A 33 6.54 -6.17 8.74
N ALA A 34 5.66 -6.71 7.89
CA ALA A 34 5.82 -8.01 7.28
C ALA A 34 7.00 -8.02 6.28
N PRO A 35 7.76 -9.13 6.13
CA PRO A 35 8.96 -9.22 5.30
C PRO A 35 8.62 -9.34 3.79
N GLY A 36 7.63 -8.58 3.32
CA GLY A 36 7.15 -8.64 1.94
C GLY A 36 8.14 -8.08 0.94
N GLY A 37 8.94 -7.07 1.33
CA GLY A 37 9.91 -6.43 0.46
C GLY A 37 9.35 -6.05 -0.92
N HIS A 38 10.25 -6.03 -1.92
CA HIS A 38 9.91 -5.70 -3.31
C HIS A 38 8.94 -6.69 -3.96
N TYR A 39 8.94 -7.94 -3.52
CA TYR A 39 8.13 -9.02 -4.07
C TYR A 39 6.97 -9.40 -3.15
N ALA A 40 6.34 -8.43 -2.49
CA ALA A 40 5.31 -8.66 -1.47
C ALA A 40 4.13 -9.51 -1.96
N ALA A 41 3.74 -9.37 -3.23
CA ALA A 41 2.70 -10.19 -3.84
C ALA A 41 3.04 -11.70 -3.85
N TYR A 42 4.32 -12.06 -3.81
CA TYR A 42 4.81 -13.44 -3.75
C TYR A 42 5.21 -13.86 -2.34
N LEU A 43 5.85 -12.96 -1.58
CA LEU A 43 6.39 -13.27 -0.25
C LEU A 43 5.33 -13.25 0.85
N VAL A 44 4.32 -12.39 0.74
CA VAL A 44 3.22 -12.23 1.71
C VAL A 44 1.87 -12.07 1.00
N PRO A 45 1.48 -13.04 0.15
CA PRO A 45 0.32 -12.91 -0.73
C PRO A 45 -0.98 -12.59 0.03
N ASP A 46 -1.18 -13.18 1.21
CA ASP A 46 -2.40 -12.96 2.00
C ASP A 46 -2.52 -11.50 2.48
N VAL A 47 -1.41 -10.89 2.91
CA VAL A 47 -1.38 -9.48 3.35
C VAL A 47 -1.68 -8.56 2.17
N MET A 48 -1.05 -8.84 1.01
CA MET A 48 -1.29 -8.08 -0.22
C MET A 48 -2.74 -8.18 -0.69
N VAL A 49 -3.32 -9.39 -0.64
CA VAL A 49 -4.71 -9.63 -1.05
C VAL A 49 -5.68 -8.88 -0.13
N GLU A 50 -5.48 -8.89 1.18
CA GLU A 50 -6.35 -8.17 2.10
C GLU A 50 -6.23 -6.65 1.96
N ASP A 51 -5.04 -6.13 1.67
CA ASP A 51 -4.85 -4.70 1.40
C ASP A 51 -5.63 -4.24 0.16
N ILE A 52 -5.52 -5.00 -0.95
CA ILE A 52 -6.26 -4.75 -2.20
C ILE A 52 -7.76 -4.85 -1.96
N ARG A 53 -8.23 -5.90 -1.26
CA ARG A 53 -9.65 -6.06 -0.94
C ARG A 53 -10.14 -4.92 -0.06
N GLY A 54 -9.35 -4.49 0.92
CA GLY A 54 -9.64 -3.33 1.78
C GLY A 54 -9.88 -2.07 0.96
N PHE A 55 -8.98 -1.79 0.01
CA PHE A 55 -9.10 -0.64 -0.89
C PHE A 55 -10.42 -0.64 -1.64
N PHE A 56 -10.73 -1.73 -2.36
CA PHE A 56 -11.95 -1.78 -3.17
C PHE A 56 -13.23 -1.85 -2.33
N ARG A 57 -13.20 -2.44 -1.12
CA ARG A 57 -14.34 -2.37 -0.19
C ARG A 57 -14.66 -0.93 0.22
N GLY A 58 -13.63 -0.09 0.43
CA GLY A 58 -13.79 1.32 0.79
C GLY A 58 -14.26 2.22 -0.35
N LEU A 59 -14.26 1.74 -1.60
CA LEU A 59 -14.72 2.46 -2.79
C LEU A 59 -16.14 2.09 -3.23
N ARG A 60 -16.79 1.16 -2.53
CA ARG A 60 -18.12 0.68 -2.85
C ARG A 60 -19.21 1.46 -2.12
#